data_AF-A0A1I3RCX4-F1
#
_entry.id   AF-A0A1I3RCX4-F1
#
_cell.length_a   1.000
_cell.length_b   1.000
_cell.length_c   1.000
_cell.angle_alpha   90.00
_cell.angle_beta   90.00
_cell.angle_gamma   90.00
#
_symmetry.space_group_name_H-M   'P 1'
#
loop_
_entity.id
_entity.type
_entity.pdbx_description
1 polymer ?
#
loop_
_entity_poly.entity_id
_entity_poly.type
_entity_poly.pdbx_seq_one_letter_code
_entity_poly.pdbx_strand_id
1 'polypeptide(L)'
;MFPRPVWAALAVVAFCGACAPAAPPVPVIPPAKAAFDYQLGGAYPPPAGVQVVSRDHSAPAAPGLYNICYVNAFQAQPGTEEEWDELVLRDANGEPIIDEDWNEALLDVRTPAKRERVAAKVNGWVDDCAARGYQAIEPDNYDSYTRSHDLLTAEDAQAFIRLLSAHAHEKGLAVAQKNTAELAGRHEANGLDFAVAEECGEQDGCDEYTSAFGDHVLVVEYTDAGLTHACDRWGGSLSIVRRDRDVTPAGSPGYVRETC
;
A
#
# COMPACT_ATOMS: atom_id res chain seq x y z
N MET A 1 36.41 29.80 72.17
CA MET A 1 36.53 28.50 71.50
C MET A 1 35.10 27.99 71.28
N PHE A 2 34.53 28.24 70.10
CA PHE A 2 33.21 27.77 69.69
C PHE A 2 33.38 26.99 68.38
N PRO A 3 32.85 25.76 68.24
CA PRO A 3 33.08 24.96 67.04
C PRO A 3 32.17 25.43 65.89
N ARG A 4 32.73 25.50 64.68
CA ARG A 4 31.99 25.82 63.45
C ARG A 4 31.27 24.56 62.96
N PRO A 5 30.01 24.62 62.52
CA PRO A 5 29.32 23.47 61.96
C PRO A 5 29.82 23.19 60.54
N VAL A 6 30.09 21.91 60.26
CA VAL A 6 30.43 21.40 58.92
C VAL A 6 29.11 21.06 58.24
N TRP A 7 28.81 21.74 57.14
CA TRP A 7 27.65 21.44 56.29
C TRP A 7 28.07 20.41 55.24
N ALA A 8 27.55 19.19 55.35
CA ALA A 8 27.70 18.17 54.31
C ALA A 8 26.74 18.49 53.16
N ALA A 9 27.27 18.78 51.97
CA ALA A 9 26.48 18.90 50.75
C ALA A 9 26.16 17.48 50.24
N LEU A 10 24.88 17.08 50.30
CA LEU A 10 24.40 15.91 49.55
C LEU A 10 24.25 16.31 48.08
N ALA A 11 25.08 15.71 47.22
CA ALA A 11 24.86 15.74 45.78
C ALA A 11 23.73 14.76 45.44
N VAL A 12 22.56 15.28 45.06
CA VAL A 12 21.49 14.48 44.46
C VAL A 12 21.86 14.25 43.00
N VAL A 13 22.32 13.04 42.68
CA VAL A 13 22.49 12.60 41.29
C VAL A 13 21.10 12.25 40.76
N ALA A 14 20.53 13.15 39.96
CA ALA A 14 19.30 12.88 39.22
C ALA A 14 19.63 11.87 38.11
N PHE A 15 19.23 10.61 38.31
CA PHE A 15 19.23 9.60 37.26
C PHE A 15 18.12 9.97 36.26
N CYS A 16 18.49 10.59 35.14
CA CYS A 16 17.64 10.58 33.95
C CYS A 16 17.52 9.13 33.50
N GLY A 17 16.44 8.46 33.90
CA GLY A 17 16.04 7.20 33.29
C GLY A 17 15.80 7.47 31.80
N ALA A 18 16.71 6.99 30.95
CA ALA A 18 16.52 7.00 29.52
C ALA A 18 15.20 6.28 29.23
N CYS A 19 14.18 7.02 28.78
CA CYS A 19 13.00 6.41 28.20
C CYS A 19 13.48 5.63 26.98
N ALA A 20 13.44 4.30 27.06
CA ALA A 20 13.57 3.48 25.87
C ALA A 20 12.46 3.93 24.90
N PRO A 21 12.76 4.11 23.59
CA PRO A 21 11.72 4.40 22.62
C PRO A 21 10.69 3.27 22.68
N ALA A 22 9.41 3.63 22.74
CA ALA A 22 8.32 2.66 22.68
C ALA A 22 8.44 1.88 21.37
N ALA A 23 8.19 0.56 21.42
CA ALA A 23 8.12 -0.25 20.22
C ALA A 23 7.09 0.36 19.25
N PRO A 24 7.35 0.33 17.93
CA PRO A 24 6.38 0.84 16.96
C PRO A 24 5.05 0.09 17.15
N PRO A 25 3.91 0.81 16.99
CA PRO A 25 2.60 0.18 17.11
C PRO A 25 2.46 -0.92 16.05
N VAL A 26 1.96 -2.08 16.46
CA VAL A 26 1.60 -3.15 15.51
C VAL A 26 0.51 -2.61 14.59
N PRO A 27 0.71 -2.64 13.26
CA PRO A 27 -0.31 -2.19 12.33
C PRO A 27 -1.63 -2.95 12.50
N VAL A 28 -2.74 -2.22 12.43
CA VAL A 28 -4.07 -2.84 12.42
C VAL A 28 -4.38 -3.21 10.98
N ILE A 29 -4.59 -4.49 10.70
CA ILE A 29 -5.02 -4.98 9.37
C ILE A 29 -6.52 -4.75 9.16
N PRO A 30 -7.00 -4.63 7.89
CA PRO A 30 -8.42 -4.45 7.63
C PRO A 30 -9.23 -5.65 8.13
N PRO A 31 -10.46 -5.44 8.66
CA PRO A 31 -11.35 -6.53 9.00
C PRO A 31 -11.61 -7.41 7.77
N ALA A 32 -11.54 -8.73 7.95
CA ALA A 32 -11.97 -9.68 6.93
C ALA A 32 -13.48 -9.55 6.67
N LYS A 33 -13.91 -9.91 5.46
CA LYS A 33 -15.32 -9.80 5.02
C LYS A 33 -15.95 -8.44 5.34
N ALA A 34 -15.19 -7.37 5.17
CA ALA A 34 -15.69 -6.02 5.38
C ALA A 34 -16.46 -5.56 4.15
N ALA A 35 -17.50 -4.74 4.37
CA ALA A 35 -18.09 -3.99 3.27
C ALA A 35 -17.05 -3.01 2.72
N PHE A 36 -16.53 -3.29 1.52
CA PHE A 36 -15.43 -2.56 0.91
C PHE A 36 -15.90 -1.60 -0.19
N ASP A 37 -15.16 -0.51 -0.39
CA ASP A 37 -15.32 0.40 -1.52
C ASP A 37 -13.96 0.85 -2.06
N TYR A 38 -13.85 0.91 -3.39
CA TYR A 38 -12.59 1.23 -4.08
C TYR A 38 -12.74 2.56 -4.83
N GLN A 39 -12.14 3.61 -4.29
CA GLN A 39 -12.38 5.01 -4.65
C GLN A 39 -11.10 5.70 -5.15
N LEU A 40 -10.40 5.09 -6.12
CA LEU A 40 -9.15 5.65 -6.65
C LEU A 40 -9.38 6.79 -7.64
N GLY A 41 -10.38 6.68 -8.52
CA GLY A 41 -10.72 7.72 -9.50
C GLY A 41 -11.34 8.99 -8.90
N GLY A 42 -11.49 9.04 -7.57
CA GLY A 42 -11.96 10.20 -6.83
C GLY A 42 -12.71 9.83 -5.57
N ALA A 43 -12.47 10.56 -4.48
CA ALA A 43 -13.21 10.38 -3.24
C ALA A 43 -14.67 10.83 -3.36
N TYR A 44 -15.58 10.01 -2.84
CA TYR A 44 -16.99 10.35 -2.65
C TYR A 44 -17.48 9.83 -1.29
N PRO A 45 -18.57 10.38 -0.70
CA PRO A 45 -19.12 9.86 0.55
C PRO A 45 -19.36 8.34 0.44
N PRO A 46 -18.67 7.50 1.23
CA PRO A 46 -18.85 6.06 1.13
C PRO A 46 -20.31 5.67 1.39
N PRO A 47 -20.89 4.74 0.62
CA PRO A 47 -22.24 4.25 0.85
C PRO A 47 -22.46 3.76 2.28
N ALA A 48 -23.70 3.85 2.75
CA ALA A 48 -24.06 3.37 4.08
C ALA A 48 -23.68 1.89 4.25
N GLY A 49 -23.03 1.57 5.36
CA GLY A 49 -22.57 0.20 5.68
C GLY A 49 -21.15 -0.12 5.21
N VAL A 50 -20.51 0.71 4.38
CA VAL A 50 -19.08 0.55 4.06
C VAL A 50 -18.24 0.67 5.34
N GLN A 51 -17.25 -0.21 5.47
CA GLN A 51 -16.35 -0.32 6.62
C GLN A 51 -14.89 -0.07 6.23
N VAL A 52 -14.49 -0.48 5.03
CA VAL A 52 -13.14 -0.32 4.48
C VAL A 52 -13.23 0.47 3.17
N VAL A 53 -12.31 1.40 2.96
CA VAL A 53 -12.19 2.14 1.70
C VAL A 53 -10.72 2.28 1.28
N SER A 54 -10.43 2.04 0.01
CA SER A 54 -9.14 2.45 -0.57
C SER A 54 -9.31 3.75 -1.37
N ARG A 55 -8.37 4.67 -1.22
CA ARG A 55 -8.36 5.99 -1.87
C ARG A 55 -6.96 6.36 -2.29
N ASP A 56 -6.86 7.10 -3.39
CA ASP A 56 -5.62 7.71 -3.82
C ASP A 56 -4.98 8.56 -2.71
N HIS A 57 -3.64 8.55 -2.62
CA HIS A 57 -2.93 9.28 -1.60
C HIS A 57 -3.17 10.79 -1.66
N SER A 58 -3.64 11.40 -2.74
CA SER A 58 -4.01 12.82 -2.76
C SER A 58 -5.36 13.10 -2.07
N ALA A 59 -6.20 12.09 -1.88
CA ALA A 59 -7.53 12.24 -1.33
C ALA A 59 -7.55 12.23 0.21
N PRO A 60 -8.51 12.91 0.86
CA PRO A 60 -8.69 12.82 2.30
C PRO A 60 -9.23 11.44 2.71
N ALA A 61 -8.79 10.93 3.87
CA ALA A 61 -9.38 9.75 4.49
C ALA A 61 -10.88 9.97 4.80
N ALA A 62 -11.68 8.91 4.65
CA ALA A 62 -13.08 8.87 5.05
C ALA A 62 -13.21 8.75 6.58
N PRO A 63 -13.84 9.70 7.27
CA PRO A 63 -13.96 9.66 8.73
C PRO A 63 -14.70 8.42 9.23
N GLY A 64 -14.17 7.77 10.26
CA GLY A 64 -14.83 6.65 10.95
C GLY A 64 -14.76 5.30 10.24
N LEU A 65 -14.04 5.21 9.13
CA LEU A 65 -13.81 3.97 8.37
C LEU A 65 -12.34 3.52 8.46
N TYR A 66 -12.06 2.29 8.07
CA TYR A 66 -10.71 1.83 7.82
C TYR A 66 -10.27 2.30 6.42
N ASN A 67 -9.22 3.10 6.35
CA ASN A 67 -8.74 3.76 5.15
C ASN A 67 -7.40 3.18 4.70
N ILE A 68 -7.36 2.75 3.44
CA ILE A 68 -6.18 2.27 2.74
C ILE A 68 -5.73 3.37 1.77
N CYS A 69 -4.46 3.74 1.85
CA CYS A 69 -3.86 4.79 1.04
C CYS A 69 -3.18 4.17 -0.17
N TYR A 70 -3.81 4.29 -1.35
CA TYR A 70 -3.20 3.90 -2.60
C TYR A 70 -2.03 4.81 -2.94
N VAL A 71 -0.89 4.21 -3.29
CA VAL A 71 0.29 4.92 -3.79
C VAL A 71 0.79 4.20 -5.04
N ASN A 72 0.89 4.91 -6.17
CA ASN A 72 1.59 4.38 -7.33
C ASN A 72 3.10 4.32 -7.03
N ALA A 73 3.59 3.15 -6.64
CA ALA A 73 4.89 3.01 -6.01
C ALA A 73 6.02 2.64 -6.99
N PHE A 74 5.68 1.98 -8.10
CA PHE A 74 6.64 1.42 -9.05
C PHE A 74 6.63 2.12 -10.41
N GLN A 75 5.71 3.04 -10.64
CA GLN A 75 5.59 3.77 -11.90
C GLN A 75 5.46 5.28 -11.65
N ALA A 76 5.84 6.07 -12.65
CA ALA A 76 5.60 7.49 -12.72
C ALA A 76 4.29 7.75 -13.47
N GLN A 77 3.40 8.51 -12.84
CA GLN A 77 2.15 8.96 -13.45
C GLN A 77 2.41 9.68 -14.79
N PRO A 78 1.49 9.60 -15.76
CA PRO A 78 1.72 10.16 -17.09
C PRO A 78 2.02 11.66 -17.01
N GLY A 79 3.15 12.10 -17.58
CA GLY A 79 3.58 13.50 -17.55
C GLY A 79 4.33 13.94 -16.29
N THR A 80 4.65 13.02 -15.37
CA THR A 80 5.46 13.29 -14.17
C THR A 80 6.89 12.77 -14.25
N GLU A 81 7.31 12.23 -15.39
CA GLU A 81 8.61 11.56 -15.59
C GLU A 81 9.79 12.46 -15.26
N GLU A 82 9.68 13.77 -15.57
CA GLU A 82 10.71 14.76 -15.25
C GLU A 82 10.93 14.91 -13.74
N GLU A 83 9.91 14.65 -12.91
CA GLU A 83 10.06 14.68 -11.47
C GLU A 83 10.96 13.55 -10.99
N TRP A 84 10.99 12.43 -11.70
CA TRP A 84 11.76 11.23 -11.36
C TRP A 84 13.17 11.20 -11.96
N ASP A 85 13.42 11.97 -13.02
CA ASP A 85 14.72 12.14 -13.67
C ASP A 85 15.45 10.79 -13.92
N GLU A 86 16.57 10.52 -13.25
CA GLU A 86 17.34 9.30 -13.45
C GLU A 86 16.77 8.06 -12.74
N LEU A 87 15.67 8.25 -12.00
CA LEU A 87 14.89 7.19 -11.37
C LEU A 87 13.82 6.62 -12.30
N VAL A 88 13.66 7.14 -13.52
CA VAL A 88 12.89 6.46 -14.57
C VAL A 88 13.72 5.31 -15.14
N LEU A 89 13.11 4.13 -15.29
CA LEU A 89 13.70 2.98 -15.95
C LEU A 89 13.84 3.26 -17.44
N ARG A 90 15.06 3.10 -17.96
CA ARG A 90 15.38 3.36 -19.36
C ARG A 90 16.08 2.17 -20.00
N ASP A 91 15.83 1.97 -21.28
CA ASP A 91 16.49 0.99 -22.12
C ASP A 91 17.95 1.37 -22.43
N ALA A 92 18.63 0.56 -23.26
CA ALA A 92 20.01 0.80 -23.67
C ALA A 92 20.20 2.06 -24.53
N ASN A 93 19.13 2.57 -25.16
CA ASN A 93 19.13 3.78 -25.97
C ASN A 93 18.82 5.04 -25.14
N GLY A 94 18.42 4.87 -23.87
CA GLY A 94 18.02 5.96 -22.98
C GLY A 94 16.53 6.29 -23.02
N GLU A 95 15.73 5.50 -23.73
CA GLU A 95 14.27 5.69 -23.82
C GLU A 95 13.58 5.12 -22.57
N PRO A 96 12.59 5.82 -21.99
CA PRO A 96 11.80 5.28 -20.89
C PRO A 96 11.11 3.97 -21.25
N ILE A 97 11.09 3.03 -20.30
CA ILE A 97 10.21 1.85 -20.39
C ILE A 97 8.83 2.27 -19.94
N ILE A 98 7.87 2.19 -20.85
CA ILE A 98 6.48 2.61 -20.63
C ILE A 98 5.60 1.36 -20.50
N ASP A 99 4.77 1.35 -19.48
CA ASP A 99 3.62 0.45 -19.37
C ASP A 99 2.56 0.86 -20.40
N GLU A 100 2.28 0.00 -21.38
CA GLU A 100 1.36 0.32 -22.48
C GLU A 100 -0.10 0.42 -22.03
N ASP A 101 -0.49 -0.28 -20.96
CA ASP A 101 -1.87 -0.31 -20.48
C ASP A 101 -2.25 1.00 -19.78
N TRP A 102 -1.27 1.65 -19.13
CA TRP A 102 -1.48 2.86 -18.32
C TRP A 102 -0.76 4.10 -18.86
N ASN A 103 0.12 3.94 -19.86
CA ASN A 103 0.99 4.97 -20.39
C ASN A 103 1.85 5.65 -19.29
N GLU A 104 2.39 4.82 -18.40
CA GLU A 104 3.19 5.23 -17.24
C GLU A 104 4.62 4.71 -17.36
N ALA A 105 5.60 5.53 -16.98
CA ALA A 105 7.00 5.11 -17.03
C ALA A 105 7.37 4.28 -15.80
N LEU A 106 8.00 3.12 -15.99
CA LEU A 106 8.47 2.30 -14.87
C LEU A 106 9.60 3.01 -14.10
N LEU A 107 9.65 2.83 -12.79
CA LEU A 107 10.71 3.35 -11.94
C LEU A 107 11.90 2.38 -11.87
N ASP A 108 13.11 2.92 -11.89
CA ASP A 108 14.35 2.16 -11.87
C ASP A 108 14.72 1.72 -10.44
N VAL A 109 14.36 0.48 -10.12
CA VAL A 109 14.63 -0.16 -8.83
C VAL A 109 15.79 -1.18 -8.91
N ARG A 110 16.61 -1.16 -9.97
CA ARG A 110 17.66 -2.17 -10.22
C ARG A 110 18.81 -2.16 -9.22
N THR A 111 19.09 -1.00 -8.61
CA THR A 111 20.23 -0.85 -7.69
C THR A 111 19.76 -0.46 -6.30
N PRO A 112 20.45 -0.89 -5.23
CA PRO A 112 20.12 -0.45 -3.87
C PRO A 112 20.01 1.08 -3.75
N ALA A 113 20.96 1.81 -4.34
CA ALA A 113 20.98 3.27 -4.29
C ALA A 113 19.76 3.91 -4.99
N LYS A 114 19.32 3.37 -6.13
CA LYS A 114 18.10 3.86 -6.78
C LYS A 114 16.84 3.47 -5.98
N ARG A 115 16.77 2.25 -5.45
CA ARG A 115 15.67 1.81 -4.57
C ARG A 115 15.48 2.73 -3.37
N GLU A 116 16.55 3.09 -2.69
CA GLU A 116 16.50 4.01 -1.55
C GLU A 116 15.97 5.39 -1.95
N ARG A 117 16.34 5.89 -3.13
CA ARG A 117 15.90 7.20 -3.63
C ARG A 117 14.45 7.21 -4.09
N VAL A 118 14.01 6.14 -4.78
CA VAL A 118 12.59 5.94 -5.11
C VAL A 118 11.78 5.84 -3.82
N ALA A 119 12.24 5.01 -2.87
CA ALA A 119 11.58 4.81 -1.59
C ALA A 119 11.46 6.12 -0.79
N ALA A 120 12.50 6.97 -0.78
CA ALA A 120 12.46 8.25 -0.09
C ALA A 120 11.33 9.16 -0.60
N LYS A 121 11.02 9.13 -1.92
CA LYS A 121 9.91 9.89 -2.48
C LYS A 121 8.56 9.29 -2.10
N VAL A 122 8.39 7.99 -2.34
CA VAL A 122 7.13 7.28 -2.02
C VAL A 122 6.82 7.37 -0.51
N ASN A 123 7.84 7.26 0.34
CA ASN A 123 7.72 7.39 1.78
C ASN A 123 7.26 8.78 2.23
N GLY A 124 7.49 9.82 1.43
CA GLY A 124 6.88 11.13 1.66
C GLY A 124 5.35 11.06 1.58
N TRP A 125 4.81 10.34 0.60
CA TRP A 125 3.37 10.10 0.49
C TRP A 125 2.85 9.20 1.60
N VAL A 126 3.60 8.14 1.96
CA VAL A 126 3.26 7.26 3.10
C VAL A 126 3.18 8.06 4.40
N ASP A 127 4.12 8.98 4.64
CA ASP A 127 4.11 9.89 5.78
C ASP A 127 2.88 10.79 5.80
N ASP A 128 2.51 11.35 4.64
CA ASP A 128 1.30 12.14 4.50
C ASP A 128 0.03 11.31 4.73
N CYS A 129 0.00 10.05 4.30
CA CYS A 129 -1.10 9.12 4.57
C CYS A 129 -1.24 8.87 6.09
N ALA A 130 -0.13 8.57 6.78
CA ALA A 130 -0.11 8.39 8.22
C ALA A 130 -0.61 9.64 8.96
N ALA A 131 -0.10 10.82 8.57
CA ALA A 131 -0.48 12.10 9.18
C ALA A 131 -1.97 12.45 8.97
N ARG A 132 -2.56 12.01 7.84
CA ARG A 132 -3.98 12.20 7.52
C ARG A 132 -4.89 11.10 8.09
N GLY A 133 -4.33 10.16 8.84
CA GLY A 133 -5.09 9.14 9.56
C GLY A 133 -5.56 8.00 8.67
N TYR A 134 -4.80 7.64 7.63
CA TYR A 134 -4.93 6.33 7.00
C TYR A 134 -4.44 5.22 7.95
N GLN A 135 -4.90 3.98 7.75
CA GLN A 135 -4.50 2.81 8.56
C GLN A 135 -3.56 1.87 7.79
N ALA A 136 -3.54 1.97 6.47
CA ALA A 136 -2.73 1.12 5.61
C ALA A 136 -2.29 1.87 4.35
N ILE A 137 -1.32 1.29 3.64
CA ILE A 137 -0.98 1.65 2.27
C ILE A 137 -1.24 0.48 1.32
N GLU A 138 -1.51 0.81 0.07
CA GLU A 138 -1.61 -0.10 -1.07
C GLU A 138 -0.59 0.36 -2.12
N PRO A 139 0.67 -0.14 -2.07
CA PRO A 139 1.69 0.19 -3.04
C PRO A 139 1.41 -0.56 -4.35
N ASP A 140 1.01 0.19 -5.37
CA ASP A 140 0.59 -0.34 -6.66
C ASP A 140 1.76 -0.67 -7.58
N ASN A 141 1.48 -1.42 -8.65
CA ASN A 141 2.41 -1.76 -9.72
C ASN A 141 3.61 -2.62 -9.27
N TYR A 142 3.42 -3.43 -8.21
CA TYR A 142 4.44 -4.35 -7.68
C TYR A 142 4.94 -5.36 -8.74
N ASP A 143 4.09 -5.69 -9.71
CA ASP A 143 4.36 -6.56 -10.84
C ASP A 143 5.05 -5.86 -12.04
N SER A 144 5.45 -4.58 -11.91
CA SER A 144 6.11 -3.82 -12.99
C SER A 144 7.30 -4.54 -13.61
N TYR A 145 7.95 -5.44 -12.86
CA TYR A 145 9.05 -6.24 -13.38
C TYR A 145 8.65 -7.11 -14.58
N THR A 146 7.40 -7.55 -14.65
CA THR A 146 6.85 -8.34 -15.77
C THR A 146 6.74 -7.54 -17.08
N ARG A 147 6.65 -6.21 -16.98
CA ARG A 147 6.52 -5.26 -18.10
C ARG A 147 7.80 -4.48 -18.38
N SER A 148 8.92 -4.93 -17.81
CA SER A 148 10.19 -4.19 -17.81
C SER A 148 11.16 -4.54 -18.96
N HIS A 149 10.77 -5.42 -19.89
CA HIS A 149 11.66 -5.98 -20.91
C HIS A 149 12.92 -6.64 -20.32
N ASP A 150 12.73 -7.44 -19.25
CA ASP A 150 13.79 -8.12 -18.50
C ASP A 150 14.81 -7.17 -17.81
N LEU A 151 14.51 -5.88 -17.71
CA LEU A 151 15.38 -4.90 -17.04
C LEU A 151 15.20 -4.89 -15.52
N LEU A 152 14.03 -5.31 -15.02
CA LEU A 152 13.76 -5.51 -13.60
C LEU A 152 13.50 -6.99 -13.33
N THR A 153 13.92 -7.45 -12.15
CA THR A 153 13.65 -8.81 -11.67
C THR A 153 12.59 -8.80 -10.56
N ALA A 154 12.01 -9.97 -10.29
CA ALA A 154 11.15 -10.16 -9.11
C ALA A 154 11.92 -9.88 -7.80
N GLU A 155 13.23 -10.15 -7.77
CA GLU A 155 14.10 -9.83 -6.63
C GLU A 155 14.25 -8.31 -6.43
N ASP A 156 14.36 -7.53 -7.51
CA ASP A 156 14.40 -6.06 -7.41
C ASP A 156 13.11 -5.52 -6.83
N ALA A 157 11.96 -6.01 -7.33
CA ALA A 157 10.65 -5.60 -6.84
C ALA A 157 10.46 -5.95 -5.36
N GLN A 158 10.78 -7.19 -4.96
CA GLN A 158 10.75 -7.63 -3.56
C GLN A 158 11.68 -6.82 -2.67
N ALA A 159 12.86 -6.45 -3.18
CA ALA A 159 13.83 -5.68 -2.42
C ALA A 159 13.45 -4.19 -2.30
N PHE A 160 12.64 -3.67 -3.23
CA PHE A 160 12.07 -2.33 -3.13
C PHE A 160 10.85 -2.30 -2.21
N ILE A 161 9.88 -3.20 -2.39
CA ILE A 161 8.66 -3.23 -1.56
C ILE A 161 9.01 -3.40 -0.07
N ARG A 162 10.04 -4.18 0.27
CA ARG A 162 10.54 -4.30 1.66
C ARG A 162 10.94 -2.96 2.29
N LEU A 163 11.49 -2.03 1.51
CA LEU A 163 11.84 -0.70 2.01
C LEU A 163 10.59 0.11 2.34
N LEU A 164 9.56 0.02 1.50
CA LEU A 164 8.27 0.68 1.72
C LEU A 164 7.54 0.07 2.91
N SER A 165 7.51 -1.26 3.01
CA SER A 165 6.85 -1.97 4.10
C SER A 165 7.47 -1.63 5.46
N ALA A 166 8.81 -1.65 5.54
CA ALA A 166 9.51 -1.29 6.77
C ALA A 166 9.16 0.14 7.22
N HIS A 167 9.16 1.11 6.30
CA HIS A 167 8.81 2.49 6.61
C HIS A 167 7.33 2.63 7.01
N ALA A 168 6.41 1.99 6.30
CA ALA A 168 4.98 2.00 6.63
C ALA A 168 4.72 1.43 8.04
N HIS A 169 5.37 0.31 8.39
CA HIS A 169 5.29 -0.29 9.72
C HIS A 169 5.85 0.64 10.81
N GLU A 170 6.92 1.38 10.56
CA GLU A 170 7.42 2.42 11.49
C GLU A 170 6.38 3.53 11.74
N LYS A 171 5.50 3.80 10.75
CA LYS A 171 4.38 4.75 10.87
C LYS A 171 3.10 4.12 11.41
N GLY A 172 3.12 2.81 11.73
CA GLY A 172 1.95 2.08 12.23
C GLY A 172 0.92 1.76 11.15
N LEU A 173 1.29 1.82 9.88
CA LEU A 173 0.43 1.52 8.74
C LEU A 173 0.60 0.06 8.30
N ALA A 174 -0.48 -0.65 8.02
CA ALA A 174 -0.42 -1.97 7.39
C ALA A 174 -0.12 -1.82 5.89
N VAL A 175 0.35 -2.88 5.25
CA VAL A 175 0.79 -2.86 3.86
C VAL A 175 0.06 -3.92 3.05
N ALA A 176 -0.64 -3.49 2.01
CA ALA A 176 -1.25 -4.42 1.06
C ALA A 176 -0.21 -4.96 0.09
N GLN A 177 -0.32 -6.23 -0.27
CA GLN A 177 0.13 -6.69 -1.58
C GLN A 177 -0.90 -6.30 -2.62
N LYS A 178 -0.50 -5.51 -3.61
CA LYS A 178 -1.33 -5.23 -4.79
C LYS A 178 -1.00 -6.21 -5.90
N ASN A 179 -2.00 -6.97 -6.36
CA ASN A 179 -1.89 -7.99 -7.41
C ASN A 179 -0.67 -8.92 -7.21
N THR A 180 0.07 -9.27 -8.26
CA THR A 180 1.35 -10.02 -8.16
C THR A 180 1.21 -11.38 -7.45
N ALA A 181 0.21 -12.17 -7.85
CA ALA A 181 -0.19 -13.43 -7.20
C ALA A 181 0.98 -14.42 -7.05
N GLU A 182 1.86 -14.48 -8.04
CA GLU A 182 3.04 -15.33 -8.08
C GLU A 182 4.05 -15.06 -6.96
N LEU A 183 3.99 -13.87 -6.32
CA LEU A 183 4.80 -13.52 -5.15
C LEU A 183 4.02 -13.55 -3.82
N ALA A 184 2.74 -13.93 -3.81
CA ALA A 184 1.92 -13.98 -2.59
C ALA A 184 2.57 -14.86 -1.50
N GLY A 185 3.17 -16.00 -1.86
CA GLY A 185 3.90 -16.86 -0.91
C GLY A 185 5.15 -16.23 -0.27
N ARG A 186 5.55 -15.02 -0.69
CA ARG A 186 6.67 -14.24 -0.13
C ARG A 186 6.21 -13.09 0.77
N HIS A 187 4.91 -12.94 1.01
CA HIS A 187 4.33 -11.79 1.70
C HIS A 187 5.00 -11.50 3.06
N GLU A 188 5.23 -12.51 3.91
CA GLU A 188 5.90 -12.32 5.21
C GLU A 188 7.31 -11.75 5.07
N ALA A 189 8.09 -12.30 4.13
CA ALA A 189 9.45 -11.83 3.87
C ALA A 189 9.47 -10.40 3.31
N ASN A 190 8.38 -9.98 2.68
CA ASN A 190 8.23 -8.66 2.08
C ASN A 190 7.48 -7.66 2.98
N GLY A 191 7.05 -8.08 4.17
CA GLY A 191 6.31 -7.24 5.11
C GLY A 191 4.91 -6.86 4.62
N LEU A 192 4.25 -7.74 3.87
CA LEU A 192 2.90 -7.52 3.34
C LEU A 192 1.87 -8.23 4.23
N ASP A 193 0.89 -7.47 4.71
CA ASP A 193 -0.01 -7.85 5.80
C ASP A 193 -1.37 -8.37 5.32
N PHE A 194 -1.81 -7.93 4.14
CA PHE A 194 -3.07 -8.32 3.49
C PHE A 194 -2.94 -8.14 1.97
N ALA A 195 -3.95 -8.50 1.18
CA ALA A 195 -3.94 -8.31 -0.27
C ALA A 195 -5.09 -7.42 -0.77
N VAL A 196 -4.81 -6.64 -1.81
CA VAL A 196 -5.80 -6.05 -2.72
C VAL A 196 -5.57 -6.71 -4.08
N ALA A 197 -6.55 -7.48 -4.54
CA ALA A 197 -6.45 -8.28 -5.76
C ALA A 197 -7.52 -7.84 -6.76
N GLU A 198 -7.08 -7.40 -7.93
CA GLU A 198 -7.96 -7.08 -9.04
C GLU A 198 -8.22 -8.33 -9.88
N GLU A 199 -9.48 -8.55 -10.26
CA GLU A 199 -9.93 -9.55 -11.21
C GLU A 199 -9.58 -11.00 -10.83
N CYS A 200 -9.33 -11.31 -9.55
CA CYS A 200 -8.96 -12.67 -9.15
C CYS A 200 -10.10 -13.68 -9.40
N GLY A 201 -11.37 -13.25 -9.34
CA GLY A 201 -12.52 -14.07 -9.66
C GLY A 201 -12.65 -14.30 -11.17
N GLU A 202 -12.41 -13.28 -11.99
CA GLU A 202 -12.37 -13.40 -13.45
C GLU A 202 -11.22 -14.31 -13.92
N GLN A 203 -10.06 -14.24 -13.26
CA GLN A 203 -8.85 -14.95 -13.65
C GLN A 203 -8.66 -16.32 -12.96
N ASP A 204 -9.61 -16.74 -12.10
CA ASP A 204 -9.49 -17.95 -11.26
C ASP A 204 -8.21 -17.97 -10.38
N GLY A 205 -7.81 -16.78 -9.90
CA GLY A 205 -6.55 -16.53 -9.18
C GLY A 205 -6.70 -16.12 -7.71
N CYS A 206 -7.91 -16.23 -7.13
CA CYS A 206 -8.10 -15.87 -5.72
C CYS A 206 -7.45 -16.87 -4.74
N ASP A 207 -7.18 -18.11 -5.17
CA ASP A 207 -6.57 -19.15 -4.32
C ASP A 207 -5.13 -18.80 -3.91
N GLU A 208 -4.36 -18.15 -4.79
CA GLU A 208 -2.99 -17.71 -4.50
C GLU A 208 -2.96 -16.71 -3.34
N TYR A 209 -3.89 -15.76 -3.35
CA TYR A 209 -4.01 -14.76 -2.28
C TYR A 209 -4.52 -15.38 -0.99
N THR A 210 -5.59 -16.16 -1.04
CA THR A 210 -6.17 -16.75 0.18
C THR A 210 -5.24 -17.77 0.84
N SER A 211 -4.43 -18.48 0.06
CA SER A 211 -3.38 -19.36 0.60
C SER A 211 -2.32 -18.61 1.41
N ALA A 212 -2.02 -17.36 1.04
CA ALA A 212 -1.03 -16.52 1.72
C ALA A 212 -1.63 -15.67 2.85
N PHE A 213 -2.76 -15.00 2.59
CA PHE A 213 -3.34 -13.97 3.46
C PHE A 213 -4.59 -14.42 4.21
N GLY A 214 -5.07 -15.65 3.99
CA GLY A 214 -6.34 -16.13 4.55
C GLY A 214 -7.52 -15.27 4.08
N ASP A 215 -8.36 -14.83 5.02
CA ASP A 215 -9.55 -14.03 4.72
C ASP A 215 -9.24 -12.52 4.54
N HIS A 216 -7.98 -12.09 4.71
CA HIS A 216 -7.55 -10.70 4.56
C HIS A 216 -7.21 -10.37 3.10
N VAL A 217 -8.18 -10.60 2.22
CA VAL A 217 -8.10 -10.25 0.79
C VAL A 217 -9.28 -9.35 0.44
N LEU A 218 -8.96 -8.20 -0.14
CA LEU A 218 -9.91 -7.27 -0.73
C LEU A 218 -9.90 -7.51 -2.24
N VAL A 219 -11.03 -7.94 -2.80
CA VAL A 219 -11.17 -8.27 -4.21
C VAL A 219 -11.88 -7.13 -4.93
N VAL A 220 -11.31 -6.69 -6.04
CA VAL A 220 -11.89 -5.71 -6.96
C VAL A 220 -12.17 -6.38 -8.29
N GLU A 221 -13.43 -6.45 -8.70
CA GLU A 221 -13.83 -7.00 -9.99
C GLU A 221 -14.28 -5.90 -10.94
N TYR A 222 -14.03 -6.05 -12.24
CA TYR A 222 -14.46 -5.08 -13.25
C TYR A 222 -15.59 -5.60 -14.15
N THR A 223 -15.99 -6.86 -13.99
CA THR A 223 -17.00 -7.52 -14.81
C THR A 223 -18.11 -8.15 -13.94
N ASP A 224 -19.28 -8.42 -14.54
CA ASP A 224 -20.34 -9.21 -13.90
C ASP A 224 -19.89 -10.66 -13.63
N ALA A 225 -19.09 -11.23 -14.54
CA ALA A 225 -18.63 -12.61 -14.46
C ALA A 225 -17.63 -12.80 -13.32
N GLY A 226 -16.60 -11.95 -13.25
CA GLY A 226 -15.64 -11.91 -12.16
C GLY A 226 -16.29 -11.71 -10.79
N LEU A 227 -17.24 -10.76 -10.68
CA LEU A 227 -18.02 -10.58 -9.46
C LEU A 227 -18.77 -11.87 -9.07
N THR A 228 -19.48 -12.49 -10.02
CA THR A 228 -20.24 -13.71 -9.77
C THR A 228 -19.33 -14.84 -9.29
N HIS A 229 -18.20 -15.06 -9.96
CA HIS A 229 -17.23 -16.10 -9.61
C HIS A 229 -16.61 -15.86 -8.23
N ALA A 230 -16.18 -14.63 -7.93
CA ALA A 230 -15.67 -14.27 -6.62
C ALA A 230 -16.72 -14.48 -5.53
N CYS A 231 -17.95 -14.02 -5.75
CA CYS A 231 -19.03 -14.13 -4.76
C CYS A 231 -19.45 -15.57 -4.48
N ASP A 232 -19.60 -16.40 -5.51
CA ASP A 232 -20.04 -17.79 -5.39
C ASP A 232 -19.08 -18.63 -4.53
N ARG A 233 -17.78 -18.37 -4.66
CA ARG A 233 -16.74 -19.13 -3.95
C ARG A 233 -16.30 -18.47 -2.64
N TRP A 234 -16.26 -17.14 -2.60
CA TRP A 234 -15.56 -16.37 -1.57
C TRP A 234 -16.41 -15.31 -0.86
N GLY A 235 -17.65 -15.06 -1.27
CA GLY A 235 -18.54 -14.08 -0.59
C GLY A 235 -18.86 -14.42 0.87
N GLY A 236 -18.52 -15.64 1.30
CA GLY A 236 -18.54 -16.05 2.69
C GLY A 236 -17.45 -15.44 3.56
N SER A 237 -16.29 -15.09 3.01
CA SER A 237 -15.05 -14.79 3.74
C SER A 237 -14.28 -13.54 3.27
N LEU A 238 -14.26 -13.25 1.97
CA LEU A 238 -13.50 -12.13 1.42
C LEU A 238 -14.34 -10.85 1.35
N SER A 239 -13.65 -9.71 1.22
CA SER A 239 -14.30 -8.43 0.97
C SER A 239 -14.32 -8.19 -0.54
N ILE A 240 -15.49 -8.23 -1.18
CA ILE A 240 -15.58 -8.21 -2.65
C ILE A 240 -16.39 -6.99 -3.10
N VAL A 241 -15.82 -6.24 -4.03
CA VAL A 241 -16.52 -5.13 -4.71
C VAL A 241 -16.29 -5.22 -6.20
N ARG A 242 -17.33 -5.01 -6.99
CA ARG A 242 -17.21 -4.70 -8.40
C ARG A 242 -17.19 -3.19 -8.59
N ARG A 243 -16.30 -2.70 -9.44
CA ARG A 243 -16.23 -1.32 -9.90
C ARG A 243 -16.24 -1.22 -11.41
N ASP A 244 -16.43 -0.02 -11.92
CA ASP A 244 -16.07 0.32 -13.30
C ASP A 244 -14.54 0.37 -13.44
N ARG A 245 -14.02 0.08 -14.64
CA ARG A 245 -12.56 0.01 -14.89
C ARG A 245 -11.84 1.32 -14.60
N ASP A 246 -12.51 2.45 -14.86
CA ASP A 246 -11.98 3.79 -14.59
C ASP A 246 -12.18 4.23 -13.12
N VAL A 247 -12.76 3.36 -12.27
CA VAL A 247 -12.97 3.55 -10.83
C VAL A 247 -13.55 4.93 -10.48
N THR A 248 -14.48 5.40 -11.32
CA THR A 248 -15.03 6.76 -11.30
C THR A 248 -15.84 7.05 -10.03
N PRO A 249 -15.92 8.30 -9.56
CA PRO A 249 -16.66 8.62 -8.34
C PRO A 249 -18.18 8.51 -8.54
N ALA A 250 -18.90 8.21 -7.46
CA ALA A 250 -20.37 8.13 -7.47
C ALA A 250 -21.02 9.38 -8.09
N GLY A 251 -21.94 9.15 -9.03
CA GLY A 251 -22.59 10.20 -9.81
C GLY A 251 -21.94 10.50 -11.16
N SER A 252 -20.76 9.92 -11.45
CA SER A 252 -20.15 9.97 -12.78
C SER A 252 -20.89 9.07 -13.77
N PRO A 253 -20.92 9.42 -15.07
CA PRO A 253 -21.36 8.49 -16.11
C PRO A 253 -20.49 7.23 -16.07
N GLY A 254 -21.12 6.05 -16.08
CA GLY A 254 -20.41 4.77 -16.05
C GLY A 254 -20.06 4.24 -14.65
N TYR A 255 -20.37 4.97 -13.58
CA TYR A 255 -20.18 4.50 -12.20
C TYR A 255 -20.84 3.14 -11.97
N VAL A 256 -20.06 2.15 -11.54
CA VAL A 256 -20.55 0.83 -11.13
C VAL A 256 -20.08 0.54 -9.71
N ARG A 257 -20.97 0.18 -8.80
CA ARG A 257 -20.57 -0.40 -7.51
C ARG A 257 -21.54 -1.48 -7.10
N GLU A 258 -21.06 -2.71 -7.05
CA GLU A 258 -21.83 -3.88 -6.64
C GLU A 258 -21.01 -4.71 -5.67
N THR A 259 -21.66 -5.37 -4.72
CA THR A 259 -21.00 -6.17 -3.67
C THR A 259 -21.83 -7.41 -3.39
N CYS A 260 -21.18 -8.40 -2.80
CA CYS A 260 -21.77 -9.48 -2.03
C CYS A 260 -21.10 -9.50 -0.63
#